data_AF-A0A1W9QL95-F1
#
_entry.id   AF-A0A1W9QL95-F1
#
_cell.length_a   1.000
_cell.length_b   1.000
_cell.length_c   1.000
_cell.angle_alpha   90.00
_cell.angle_beta   90.00
_cell.angle_gamma   90.00
#
_symmetry.space_group_name_H-M   'P 1'
#
loop_
_entity.id
_entity.type
_entity.pdbx_description
1 polymer ?
#
loop_
_entity_poly.entity_id
_entity_poly.type
_entity_poly.pdbx_seq_one_letter_code
_entity_poly.pdbx_strand_id
1 'polypeptide(L)'
;MKKIIFLFVVSFIIFSCSENKLSSNLPLERKMEIGNEYFQKGKYNKAIPYYSDIVFERNSSFTAEAQAKLADCYFHLHKYTDARFEYQELIRLFP
;
A
#
# COMPACT_ATOMS: atom_id res chain seq x y z
N MET A 1 -18.86 -0.73 37.80
CA MET A 1 -18.12 -1.83 37.13
C MET A 1 -18.24 -1.79 35.61
N LYS A 2 -19.42 -1.63 35.01
CA LYS A 2 -19.60 -1.53 33.54
C LYS A 2 -18.97 -0.28 32.89
N LYS A 3 -18.92 0.87 33.60
CA LYS A 3 -18.29 2.11 33.12
C LYS A 3 -16.75 2.04 33.02
N ILE A 4 -16.11 1.21 33.86
CA ILE A 4 -14.64 1.00 33.83
C ILE A 4 -14.26 0.11 32.65
N ILE A 5 -15.08 -0.90 32.34
CA ILE A 5 -14.92 -1.76 31.15
C ILE A 5 -15.06 -0.92 29.87
N PHE A 6 -16.02 0.00 29.82
CA PHE A 6 -16.21 0.88 28.66
C PHE A 6 -15.03 1.84 28.44
N LEU A 7 -14.40 2.33 29.52
CA LEU A 7 -13.20 3.18 29.47
C LEU A 7 -11.95 2.44 28.96
N PHE A 8 -11.79 1.16 29.28
CA PHE A 8 -10.68 0.34 28.80
C PHE A 8 -10.81 0.00 27.30
N VAL A 9 -12.03 -0.18 26.80
CA VAL A 9 -12.28 -0.49 25.37
C VAL A 9 -11.99 0.71 24.47
N VAL A 10 -12.24 1.94 24.93
CA VAL A 10 -11.96 3.17 24.17
C VAL A 10 -10.45 3.46 24.08
N SER A 11 -9.66 3.09 25.10
CA SER A 11 -8.20 3.27 25.11
C SER A 11 -7.48 2.36 24.11
N PHE A 12 -8.06 1.22 23.75
CA PHE A 12 -7.45 0.26 22.82
C PHE A 12 -7.53 0.68 21.34
N ILE A 13 -8.37 1.67 21.02
CA ILE A 13 -8.65 2.11 19.63
C ILE A 13 -7.59 3.10 19.12
N ILE A 14 -6.84 3.76 20.02
CA ILE A 14 -5.87 4.81 19.66
C ILE A 14 -4.43 4.30 19.44
N PHE A 15 -4.15 3.01 19.60
CA PHE A 15 -2.81 2.45 19.39
C PHE A 15 -2.56 1.86 17.98
N SER A 16 -3.54 1.89 17.08
CA SER A 16 -3.39 1.31 15.73
C SER A 16 -3.26 2.38 14.63
N CYS A 17 -2.34 3.33 14.81
CA CYS A 17 -1.78 4.08 13.69
C CYS A 17 -0.26 4.10 13.84
N SER A 18 0.39 3.03 13.38
CA SER A 18 1.82 3.11 13.06
C SER A 18 1.94 3.89 11.76
N GLU A 19 1.91 5.21 11.89
CA GLU A 19 2.20 6.14 10.79
C GLU A 19 3.71 6.05 10.52
N ASN A 20 4.10 5.22 9.56
CA ASN A 20 5.50 4.95 9.26
C ASN A 20 6.08 6.10 8.43
N LYS A 21 6.34 7.24 9.09
CA LYS A 21 6.96 8.47 8.54
C LYS A 21 8.30 8.26 7.82
N LEU A 22 8.85 7.05 7.85
CA LEU A 22 10.11 6.71 7.20
C LEU A 22 9.97 6.62 5.66
N SER A 23 8.80 6.25 5.09
CA SER A 23 8.71 6.02 3.63
C SER A 23 8.83 7.28 2.78
N SER A 24 8.52 8.47 3.32
CA SER A 24 8.37 9.69 2.50
C SER A 24 9.67 10.12 1.81
N ASN A 25 10.84 9.91 2.41
CA ASN A 25 12.14 10.35 1.87
C ASN A 25 12.98 9.22 1.24
N LEU A 26 12.43 8.02 1.05
CA LEU A 26 13.17 6.94 0.41
C LEU A 26 13.27 7.15 -1.12
N PRO A 27 14.43 6.87 -1.75
CA PRO A 27 14.54 6.82 -3.21
C PRO A 27 13.53 5.82 -3.80
N LEU A 28 13.00 6.13 -4.99
CA LEU A 28 11.96 5.32 -5.63
C LEU A 28 12.41 3.88 -5.90
N GLU A 29 13.66 3.70 -6.30
CA GLU A 29 14.28 2.37 -6.44
C GLU A 29 14.21 1.58 -5.12
N ARG A 30 14.57 2.23 -4.00
CA ARG A 30 14.50 1.57 -2.69
C ARG A 30 13.06 1.26 -2.27
N LYS A 31 12.09 2.11 -2.64
CA LYS A 31 10.67 1.82 -2.44
C LYS A 31 10.24 0.59 -3.26
N MET A 32 10.67 0.48 -4.54
CA MET A 32 10.39 -0.70 -5.37
C MET A 32 10.96 -1.97 -4.76
N GLU A 33 12.23 -1.95 -4.32
CA GLU A 33 12.88 -3.10 -3.69
C GLU A 33 12.12 -3.61 -2.47
N ILE A 34 11.74 -2.70 -1.55
CA ILE A 34 11.02 -3.06 -0.33
C ILE A 34 9.60 -3.56 -0.67
N GLY A 35 8.91 -2.91 -1.61
CA GLY A 35 7.62 -3.36 -2.12
C GLY A 35 7.71 -4.78 -2.67
N ASN A 36 8.70 -5.06 -3.51
CA ASN A 36 8.96 -6.37 -4.11
C ASN A 36 9.29 -7.43 -3.06
N GLU A 37 10.07 -7.09 -2.04
CA GLU A 37 10.36 -8.01 -0.93
C GLU A 37 9.08 -8.40 -0.17
N TYR A 38 8.22 -7.43 0.15
CA TYR A 38 6.93 -7.72 0.80
C TYR A 38 6.01 -8.54 -0.11
N PHE A 39 5.97 -8.22 -1.40
CA PHE A 39 5.18 -8.94 -2.40
C PHE A 39 5.60 -10.42 -2.48
N GLN A 40 6.89 -10.69 -2.62
CA GLN A 40 7.44 -12.06 -2.68
C GLN A 40 7.13 -12.86 -1.40
N LYS A 41 7.05 -12.19 -0.25
CA LYS A 41 6.65 -12.80 1.03
C LYS A 41 5.14 -12.97 1.19
N GLY A 42 4.34 -12.65 0.17
CA GLY A 42 2.87 -12.68 0.22
C GLY A 42 2.27 -11.61 1.14
N LYS A 43 3.06 -10.62 1.57
CA LYS A 43 2.64 -9.56 2.51
C LYS A 43 2.11 -8.36 1.73
N TYR A 44 1.08 -8.58 0.91
CA TYR A 44 0.55 -7.57 -0.02
C TYR A 44 0.11 -6.28 0.68
N ASN A 45 -0.55 -6.37 1.85
CA ASN A 45 -0.93 -5.20 2.66
C ASN A 45 0.27 -4.32 3.04
N LYS A 46 1.46 -4.90 3.20
CA LYS A 46 2.69 -4.16 3.51
C LYS A 46 3.39 -3.62 2.26
N ALA A 47 3.17 -4.24 1.10
CA ALA A 47 3.74 -3.80 -0.17
C ALA A 47 3.02 -2.58 -0.76
N ILE A 48 1.68 -2.53 -0.63
CA ILE A 48 0.80 -1.44 -1.12
C ILE A 48 1.35 -0.03 -0.87
N PRO A 49 1.73 0.39 0.36
CA PRO A 49 2.18 1.76 0.58
C PRO A 49 3.42 2.13 -0.23
N TYR A 50 4.34 1.18 -0.46
CA TYR A 50 5.55 1.45 -1.24
C TYR A 50 5.26 1.63 -2.72
N TYR A 51 4.38 0.80 -3.29
CA TYR A 51 3.96 0.96 -4.69
C TYR A 51 3.09 2.20 -4.89
N SER A 52 2.16 2.48 -3.97
CA SER A 52 1.29 3.66 -4.01
C SER A 52 2.10 4.96 -3.98
N ASP A 53 3.14 5.03 -3.16
CA ASP A 53 4.05 6.18 -3.11
C ASP A 53 4.72 6.44 -4.48
N ILE A 54 5.14 5.38 -5.18
CA ILE A 54 5.81 5.51 -6.49
C ILE A 54 4.81 5.88 -7.59
N VAL A 55 3.60 5.33 -7.52
CA VAL A 55 2.48 5.70 -8.39
C VAL A 55 2.14 7.18 -8.25
N PHE A 56 2.18 7.72 -7.03
CA PHE A 56 1.86 9.11 -6.75
C PHE A 56 2.82 10.11 -7.43
N GLU A 57 4.10 9.76 -7.59
CA GLU A 57 5.08 10.60 -8.30
C GLU A 57 4.80 10.74 -9.81
N ARG A 58 4.07 9.76 -10.39
CA ARG A 58 3.56 9.69 -11.79
C ARG A 58 4.58 9.77 -12.94
N ASN A 59 5.78 10.31 -12.74
CA ASN A 59 6.76 10.60 -13.80
C ASN A 59 8.06 9.80 -13.67
N SER A 60 8.02 8.66 -12.96
CA SER A 60 9.19 7.81 -12.78
C SER A 60 9.20 6.66 -13.79
N SER A 61 10.40 6.19 -14.16
CA SER A 61 10.56 4.92 -14.88
C SER A 61 9.97 3.73 -14.12
N PHE A 62 9.81 3.84 -12.80
CA PHE A 62 9.19 2.81 -11.96
C PHE A 62 7.66 2.89 -11.92
N THR A 63 7.04 3.97 -12.39
CA THR A 63 5.59 4.22 -12.19
C THR A 63 4.73 3.13 -12.82
N ALA A 64 5.01 2.70 -14.06
CA ALA A 64 4.22 1.66 -14.72
C ALA A 64 4.31 0.31 -14.00
N GLU A 65 5.52 -0.10 -13.61
CA GLU A 65 5.72 -1.35 -12.87
C GLU A 65 5.07 -1.30 -11.48
N ALA A 66 5.25 -0.20 -10.76
CA ALA A 66 4.63 0.00 -9.44
C ALA A 66 3.10 -0.05 -9.53
N GLN A 67 2.51 0.57 -10.57
CA GLN A 67 1.06 0.55 -10.81
C GLN A 67 0.56 -0.89 -11.06
N ALA A 68 1.26 -1.67 -11.88
CA ALA A 68 0.93 -3.09 -12.08
C ALA A 68 1.02 -3.90 -10.78
N LYS A 69 2.11 -3.71 -10.02
CA LYS A 69 2.31 -4.40 -8.74
C LYS A 69 1.30 -3.99 -7.67
N LEU A 70 0.86 -2.74 -7.67
CA LEU A 70 -0.21 -2.26 -6.80
C LEU A 70 -1.53 -2.96 -7.12
N ALA A 71 -1.88 -3.07 -8.41
CA ALA A 71 -3.04 -3.83 -8.87
C ALA A 71 -2.95 -5.32 -8.47
N ASP A 72 -1.79 -5.95 -8.66
CA ASP A 72 -1.54 -7.34 -8.25
C ASP A 72 -1.72 -7.53 -6.74
N CYS A 73 -1.25 -6.57 -5.92
CA CYS A 73 -1.45 -6.61 -4.47
C CYS A 73 -2.95 -6.63 -4.12
N TYR A 74 -3.74 -5.75 -4.73
CA TYR A 74 -5.19 -5.74 -4.52
C TYR A 74 -5.85 -7.03 -4.99
N PHE A 75 -5.41 -7.57 -6.13
CA PHE A 75 -5.92 -8.83 -6.66
C PHE A 75 -5.67 -10.00 -5.69
N HIS A 76 -4.45 -10.16 -5.19
CA HIS A 76 -4.10 -11.20 -4.22
C HIS A 76 -4.81 -11.05 -2.86
N LEU A 77 -5.25 -9.84 -2.52
CA LEU A 77 -6.07 -9.58 -1.34
C LEU A 77 -7.57 -9.76 -1.59
N HIS A 78 -7.97 -10.25 -2.77
CA HIS A 78 -9.35 -10.38 -3.22
C HIS A 78 -10.12 -9.04 -3.28
N LYS A 79 -9.40 -7.92 -3.36
CA LYS A 79 -9.96 -6.57 -3.52
C LYS A 79 -10.12 -6.25 -5.01
N TYR A 80 -10.99 -7.00 -5.68
CA TYR A 80 -11.07 -6.99 -7.15
C TYR A 80 -11.52 -5.65 -7.74
N THR A 81 -12.33 -4.88 -7.02
CA THR A 81 -12.74 -3.54 -7.47
C THR A 81 -11.54 -2.59 -7.54
N ASP A 82 -10.70 -2.59 -6.50
CA ASP A 82 -9.49 -1.78 -6.41
C ASP A 82 -8.47 -2.26 -7.47
N ALA A 83 -8.27 -3.57 -7.58
CA ALA A 83 -7.38 -4.15 -8.60
C ALA A 83 -7.79 -3.74 -10.02
N ARG A 84 -9.09 -3.85 -10.35
CA ARG A 84 -9.62 -3.44 -11.65
C ARG A 84 -9.35 -1.96 -11.92
N PHE A 85 -9.58 -1.11 -10.92
CA PHE A 85 -9.30 0.32 -11.05
C PHE A 85 -7.82 0.58 -11.37
N GLU A 86 -6.89 -0.01 -10.61
CA GLU A 86 -5.45 0.21 -10.83
C GLU A 86 -4.97 -0.37 -12.18
N TYR A 87 -5.49 -1.52 -12.62
CA TYR A 87 -5.21 -2.05 -13.95
C TYR A 87 -5.76 -1.16 -15.07
N GLN A 88 -6.95 -0.59 -14.90
CA GLN A 88 -7.52 0.35 -15.87
C GLN A 88 -6.69 1.62 -15.96
N GLU A 89 -6.22 2.15 -14.82
CA GLU A 89 -5.33 3.30 -14.80
C GLU A 89 -3.98 3.00 -15.46
N LEU A 90 -3.42 1.80 -15.26
CA LEU A 90 -2.21 1.35 -15.96
C LEU A 90 -2.38 1.44 -17.48
N ILE A 91 -3.45 0.82 -18.01
CA ILE A 91 -3.73 0.82 -19.46
C ILE A 91 -3.97 2.24 -19.97
N ARG A 92 -4.67 3.09 -19.20
CA ARG A 92 -5.00 4.46 -19.58
C ARG A 92 -3.75 5.35 -19.64
N LEU A 93 -2.82 5.18 -18.72
CA LEU A 93 -1.62 6.01 -18.58
C LEU A 93 -0.43 5.50 -19.42
N PHE A 94 -0.40 4.20 -19.72
CA PHE A 94 0.70 3.53 -20.42
C PHE A 94 0.15 2.62 -21.55
N PRO A 95 -0.32 3.19 -22.66
CA PRO A 95 -0.91 2.46 -23.78
C PRO A 95 0.11 1.69 -24.64
#